data_AF-A0A2N3WBI7-F1
#
_entry.id   AF-A0A2N3WBI7-F1
#
_cell.length_a   1.000
_cell.length_b   1.000
_cell.length_c   1.000
_cell.angle_alpha   90.00
_cell.angle_beta   90.00
_cell.angle_gamma   90.00
#
_symmetry.space_group_name_H-M   'P 1'
#
loop_
_entity.id
_entity.type
_entity.pdbx_description
1 polymer ?
#
loop_
_entity_poly.entity_id
_entity_poly.type
_entity_poly.pdbx_seq_one_letter_code
_entity_poly.pdbx_strand_id
1 'polypeptide(L)'
;MPGTPGRRASSRSFERTLFTEPVLYVSREAKPTTAGQEYGVFDRHGIQIGGVAVTTPSLLRKVIQLLWKSDQYVSRRFEVHDANQSIVLKVEKPSKDPLARFVVTRADGTPIGEIIPTDAGRVRFTLRAEGKTIATVVASGRQRWEVTVEDPVGTEVAHVGPPSPDLSPISGNTCLVEIPLQVPEPLASMLVATTLTIDIALTAQRG
;
A
#
# COMPACT_ATOMS: atom_id res chain seq x y z
N MET A 1 4.02 31.15 46.47
CA MET A 1 5.03 30.70 45.47
C MET A 1 5.76 29.49 46.02
N PRO A 2 6.33 28.59 45.20
CA PRO A 2 5.90 28.04 43.90
C PRO A 2 5.86 26.49 43.94
N GLY A 3 5.39 25.84 42.87
CA GLY A 3 5.58 24.40 42.70
C GLY A 3 4.64 23.74 41.69
N THR A 4 4.62 24.20 40.45
CA THR A 4 4.01 23.43 39.34
C THR A 4 4.93 22.27 38.99
N PRO A 5 4.48 20.99 38.98
CA PRO A 5 5.29 19.93 38.43
C PRO A 5 5.34 20.08 36.92
N GLY A 6 6.56 20.16 36.39
CA GLY A 6 6.83 20.31 34.98
C GLY A 6 6.18 19.22 34.14
N ARG A 7 5.37 19.65 33.17
CA ARG A 7 5.02 18.85 32.00
C ARG A 7 6.32 18.50 31.29
N ARG A 8 6.84 17.29 31.53
CA ARG A 8 7.83 16.70 30.63
C ARG A 8 7.16 16.63 29.27
N ALA A 9 7.58 17.52 28.37
CA ALA A 9 7.43 17.28 26.96
C ALA A 9 8.16 15.95 26.70
N SER A 10 7.40 14.89 26.48
CA SER A 10 7.90 13.67 25.89
C SER A 10 8.64 14.09 24.63
N SER A 11 9.95 13.90 24.64
CA SER A 11 10.82 14.05 23.49
C SER A 11 10.16 13.35 22.31
N ARG A 12 9.96 14.10 21.21
CA ARG A 12 9.52 13.61 19.91
C ARG A 12 10.26 12.31 19.59
N SER A 13 9.57 11.20 19.77
CA SER A 13 9.76 10.05 18.91
C SER A 13 9.71 10.63 17.49
N PHE A 14 10.77 10.50 16.71
CA PHE A 14 10.56 10.38 15.28
C PHE A 14 9.75 9.10 15.15
N GLU A 15 8.42 9.22 15.20
CA GLU A 15 7.50 8.10 15.23
C GLU A 15 7.71 7.33 13.94
N ARG A 16 8.41 6.19 14.03
CA ARG A 16 8.58 5.29 12.90
C ARG A 16 7.20 4.87 12.46
N THR A 17 6.84 5.30 11.27
CA THR A 17 5.52 5.10 10.66
C THR A 17 5.72 4.72 9.21
N LEU A 18 4.65 4.26 8.57
CA LEU A 18 4.63 3.93 7.14
C LEU A 18 5.09 5.10 6.23
N PHE A 19 5.03 6.35 6.72
CA PHE A 19 5.36 7.55 5.95
C PHE A 19 6.73 8.15 6.26
N THR A 20 7.41 7.67 7.30
CA THR A 20 8.68 8.23 7.77
C THR A 20 9.80 7.20 7.85
N GLU A 21 9.47 5.90 7.80
CA GLU A 21 10.47 4.85 7.70
C GLU A 21 10.90 4.70 6.24
N PRO A 22 12.21 4.85 5.94
CA PRO A 22 12.69 4.86 4.55
C PRO A 22 12.72 3.46 3.92
N VAL A 23 12.73 2.41 4.75
CA VAL A 23 12.76 1.01 4.32
C VAL A 23 11.67 0.25 5.05
N LEU A 24 10.74 -0.29 4.28
CA LEU A 24 9.65 -1.12 4.77
C LEU A 24 9.85 -2.56 4.27
N TYR A 25 9.65 -3.52 5.16
CA TYR A 25 9.59 -4.94 4.83
C TYR A 25 8.12 -5.36 4.84
N VAL A 26 7.63 -5.85 3.72
CA VAL A 26 6.23 -6.25 3.53
C VAL A 26 6.16 -7.77 3.44
N SER A 27 5.45 -8.39 4.39
CA SER A 27 5.20 -9.83 4.33
C SER A 27 4.34 -10.15 3.11
N ARG A 28 4.71 -11.19 2.34
CA ARG A 28 3.86 -11.79 1.30
C ARG A 28 2.99 -12.91 1.83
N GLU A 29 3.15 -13.26 3.10
CA GLU A 29 2.35 -14.25 3.79
C GLU A 29 1.23 -13.54 4.55
N ALA A 30 0.00 -13.69 4.05
CA ALA A 30 -1.18 -13.16 4.71
C ALA A 30 -1.53 -13.95 5.96
N LYS A 31 -1.84 -13.23 7.04
CA LYS A 31 -2.46 -13.80 8.23
C LYS A 31 -3.99 -13.72 8.09
N PRO A 32 -4.74 -14.80 8.36
CA PRO A 32 -6.19 -14.75 8.36
C PRO A 32 -6.68 -13.88 9.52
N THR A 33 -7.65 -13.01 9.23
CA THR A 33 -8.33 -12.17 10.22
C THR A 33 -9.84 -12.38 10.15
N THR A 34 -10.58 -11.86 11.13
CA THR A 34 -12.05 -11.92 11.11
C THR A 34 -12.65 -11.25 9.86
N ALA A 35 -11.98 -10.21 9.34
CA ALA A 35 -12.43 -9.41 8.20
C ALA A 35 -11.88 -9.87 6.83
N GLY A 36 -10.85 -10.73 6.81
CA GLY A 36 -10.23 -11.18 5.56
C GLY A 36 -8.81 -11.69 5.75
N GLN A 37 -7.88 -11.08 5.02
CA GLN A 37 -6.45 -11.37 5.07
C GLN A 37 -5.69 -10.07 5.36
N GLU A 38 -4.64 -10.15 6.16
CA GLU A 38 -3.78 -9.01 6.47
C GLU A 38 -2.32 -9.36 6.24
N TYR A 39 -1.61 -8.45 5.57
CA TYR A 39 -0.17 -8.53 5.32
C TYR A 39 0.54 -7.54 6.24
N GLY A 40 1.52 -8.01 7.01
CA GLY A 40 2.26 -7.16 7.95
C GLY A 40 3.31 -6.29 7.25
N VAL A 41 3.50 -5.07 7.77
CA VAL A 41 4.55 -4.14 7.34
C VAL A 41 5.48 -3.83 8.52
N PHE A 42 6.79 -3.98 8.30
CA PHE A 42 7.81 -3.94 9.34
C PHE A 42 8.91 -2.95 9.01
N ASP A 43 9.54 -2.37 10.05
CA ASP A 43 10.76 -1.59 9.90
C ASP A 43 11.99 -2.49 9.71
N ARG A 44 13.15 -1.89 9.46
CA ARG A 44 14.44 -2.59 9.32
C ARG A 44 14.88 -3.40 10.55
N HIS A 45 14.26 -3.19 11.70
CA HIS A 45 14.53 -3.92 12.94
C HIS A 45 13.52 -5.06 13.17
N GLY A 46 12.58 -5.27 12.24
CA GLY A 46 11.54 -6.30 12.36
C GLY A 46 10.40 -5.88 13.27
N ILE A 47 10.29 -4.60 13.63
CA ILE A 47 9.18 -4.08 14.41
C ILE A 47 8.02 -3.81 13.45
N GLN A 48 6.85 -4.37 13.75
CA GLN A 48 5.66 -4.11 12.94
C GLN A 48 5.22 -2.65 13.13
N ILE A 49 5.13 -1.92 12.02
CA ILE A 49 4.75 -0.50 11.97
C ILE A 49 3.46 -0.24 11.19
N GLY A 50 2.84 -1.31 10.68
CA GLY A 50 1.52 -1.27 10.06
C GLY A 50 1.11 -2.59 9.42
N GLY A 51 0.09 -2.52 8.58
CA GLY A 51 -0.45 -3.66 7.85
C GLY A 51 -1.31 -3.26 6.66
N VAL A 52 -1.56 -4.22 5.78
CA VAL A 52 -2.49 -4.08 4.65
C VAL A 52 -3.56 -5.16 4.77
N ALA A 53 -4.77 -4.75 5.12
CA ALA A 53 -5.93 -5.63 5.16
C ALA A 53 -6.62 -5.66 3.78
N VAL A 54 -6.85 -6.86 3.27
CA VAL A 54 -7.68 -7.10 2.08
C VAL A 54 -9.09 -7.41 2.55
N THR A 55 -9.98 -6.43 2.43
CA THR A 55 -11.39 -6.58 2.77
C THR A 55 -12.20 -6.99 1.55
N THR A 56 -12.73 -8.21 1.59
CA THR A 56 -13.81 -8.61 0.68
C THR A 56 -15.13 -8.19 1.31
N PRO A 57 -16.01 -7.46 0.60
CA PRO A 57 -17.28 -7.02 1.18
C PRO A 57 -18.08 -8.19 1.76
N SER A 58 -18.44 -8.09 3.04
CA SER A 58 -19.21 -9.11 3.78
C SER A 58 -20.59 -9.40 3.16
N LEU A 59 -21.16 -8.45 2.43
CA LEU A 59 -22.43 -8.59 1.72
C LEU A 59 -22.38 -9.57 0.52
N LEU A 60 -21.20 -9.86 -0.04
CA LEU A 60 -21.09 -10.84 -1.14
C LEU A 60 -21.02 -12.29 -0.64
N ARG A 61 -20.53 -12.58 0.57
CA ARG A 61 -20.50 -13.96 1.10
C ARG A 61 -21.90 -14.58 1.23
N LYS A 62 -22.93 -13.77 1.50
CA LYS A 62 -24.33 -14.24 1.63
C LYS A 62 -25.11 -14.28 0.32
N VAL A 63 -24.70 -13.54 -0.72
CA VAL A 63 -25.45 -13.45 -1.97
C VAL A 63 -24.87 -14.34 -3.07
N ILE A 64 -23.57 -14.67 -3.02
CA ILE A 64 -22.91 -15.58 -3.98
C ILE A 64 -23.46 -17.01 -3.93
N GLN A 65 -24.01 -17.46 -2.80
CA GLN A 65 -24.67 -18.78 -2.73
C GLN A 65 -26.02 -18.83 -3.47
N LEU A 66 -26.61 -17.68 -3.81
CA LEU A 66 -27.94 -17.60 -4.44
C LEU A 66 -27.90 -17.19 -5.91
N LEU A 67 -26.77 -16.66 -6.41
CA LEU A 67 -26.65 -16.17 -7.78
C LEU A 67 -25.39 -16.73 -8.47
N TRP A 68 -25.37 -18.04 -8.72
CA TRP A 68 -24.53 -18.61 -9.76
C TRP A 68 -24.97 -18.04 -11.12
N LYS A 69 -24.28 -16.98 -11.59
CA LYS A 69 -24.06 -16.55 -13.00
C LYS A 69 -23.67 -15.07 -13.11
N SER A 70 -22.67 -14.61 -12.37
CA SER A 70 -21.99 -13.34 -12.70
C SER A 70 -20.56 -13.42 -12.22
N ASP A 71 -19.75 -14.03 -13.08
CA ASP A 71 -18.30 -13.98 -13.00
C ASP A 71 -17.82 -12.52 -13.19
N GLN A 72 -16.71 -12.15 -12.52
CA GLN A 72 -15.82 -10.98 -12.79
C GLN A 72 -15.91 -9.64 -12.03
N TYR A 73 -16.70 -9.41 -10.98
CA TYR A 73 -16.68 -8.09 -10.29
C TYR A 73 -16.72 -8.14 -8.76
N VAL A 74 -15.65 -8.67 -8.15
CA VAL A 74 -15.38 -8.40 -6.73
C VAL A 74 -14.60 -7.10 -6.63
N SER A 75 -15.25 -6.02 -6.17
CA SER A 75 -14.56 -4.79 -5.75
C SER A 75 -13.55 -5.14 -4.67
N ARG A 76 -12.25 -5.10 -5.02
CA ARG A 76 -11.17 -5.27 -4.07
C ARG A 76 -10.97 -3.96 -3.33
N ARG A 77 -11.00 -4.04 -2.01
CA ARG A 77 -10.66 -2.96 -1.11
C ARG A 77 -9.45 -3.38 -0.29
N PHE A 78 -8.49 -2.48 -0.23
CA PHE A 78 -7.33 -2.58 0.63
C PHE A 78 -7.44 -1.46 1.65
N GLU A 79 -7.21 -1.79 2.92
CA GLU A 79 -7.07 -0.82 3.98
C GLU A 79 -5.64 -0.89 4.50
N VAL A 80 -4.95 0.24 4.48
CA VAL A 80 -3.62 0.37 5.07
C VAL A 80 -3.82 0.84 6.50
N HIS A 81 -3.26 0.08 7.44
CA HIS A 81 -3.36 0.33 8.87
C HIS A 81 -1.99 0.74 9.43
N ASP A 82 -1.98 1.68 10.37
CA ASP A 82 -0.78 2.03 11.13
C ASP A 82 -0.47 1.01 12.24
N ALA A 83 0.59 1.28 13.01
CA ALA A 83 0.99 0.45 14.15
C ALA A 83 -0.10 0.32 15.24
N ASN A 84 -1.02 1.28 15.32
CA ASN A 84 -2.16 1.29 16.24
C ASN A 84 -3.41 0.63 15.63
N GLN A 85 -3.29 -0.04 14.48
CA GLN A 85 -4.40 -0.66 13.75
C GLN A 85 -5.46 0.35 13.30
N SER A 86 -5.10 1.62 13.19
CA SER A 86 -5.97 2.67 12.65
C SER A 86 -5.81 2.73 11.13
N ILE A 87 -6.93 2.82 10.40
CA ILE A 87 -6.89 2.99 8.95
C ILE A 87 -6.29 4.35 8.64
N VAL A 88 -5.24 4.37 7.81
CA VAL A 88 -4.60 5.60 7.31
C VAL A 88 -4.95 5.87 5.85
N LEU A 89 -5.02 4.81 5.03
CA LEU A 89 -5.34 4.89 3.61
C LEU A 89 -6.29 3.77 3.20
N LYS A 90 -7.12 4.02 2.19
CA LYS A 90 -7.93 3.00 1.53
C LYS A 90 -7.64 3.02 0.04
N VAL A 91 -7.49 1.84 -0.55
CA VAL A 91 -7.34 1.66 -2.00
C VAL A 91 -8.49 0.80 -2.49
N GLU A 92 -9.30 1.33 -3.40
CA GLU A 92 -10.47 0.63 -3.93
C GLU A 92 -10.43 0.58 -5.45
N LYS A 93 -10.74 -0.59 -6.02
CA LYS A 93 -11.04 -0.71 -7.45
C LYS A 93 -12.54 -0.52 -7.68
N PRO A 94 -12.98 0.57 -8.34
CA PRO A 94 -14.38 0.76 -8.66
C PRO A 94 -14.86 -0.32 -9.63
N SER A 95 -16.03 -0.90 -9.38
CA SER A 95 -16.56 -2.06 -10.13
C SER A 95 -17.03 -1.75 -11.56
N LYS A 96 -17.02 -0.51 -12.00
CA LYS A 96 -17.48 -0.12 -13.36
C LYS A 96 -16.54 0.87 -14.03
N ASP A 97 -15.26 0.85 -13.67
CA ASP A 97 -14.31 1.79 -14.23
C ASP A 97 -13.69 1.26 -15.54
N PRO A 98 -13.90 1.93 -16.70
CA PRO A 98 -13.38 1.46 -17.98
C PRO A 98 -11.85 1.52 -18.07
N LEU A 99 -11.21 2.36 -17.24
CA LEU A 99 -9.75 2.46 -17.12
C LEU A 99 -9.18 1.49 -16.08
N ALA A 100 -10.04 0.70 -15.42
CA ALA A 100 -9.67 -0.24 -14.38
C ALA A 100 -8.86 0.40 -13.23
N ARG A 101 -9.05 1.70 -12.96
CA ARG A 101 -8.27 2.49 -11.99
C ARG A 101 -8.50 2.02 -10.56
N PHE A 102 -7.51 2.25 -9.71
CA PHE A 102 -7.67 2.17 -8.26
C PHE A 102 -7.73 3.59 -7.70
N VAL A 103 -8.67 3.84 -6.79
CA VAL A 103 -8.83 5.13 -6.12
C VAL A 103 -8.22 5.04 -4.73
N VAL A 104 -7.36 6.00 -4.41
CA VAL A 104 -6.71 6.14 -3.11
C VAL A 104 -7.42 7.24 -2.32
N THR A 105 -7.82 6.93 -1.10
CA THR A 105 -8.50 7.87 -0.20
C THR A 105 -7.86 7.83 1.19
N ARG A 106 -8.01 8.92 1.93
CA ARG A 106 -7.74 8.96 3.38
C ARG A 106 -8.76 8.10 4.13
N ALA A 107 -8.50 7.87 5.42
CA ALA A 107 -9.41 7.17 6.33
C ALA A 107 -10.86 7.71 6.29
N ASP A 108 -11.00 9.04 6.23
CA ASP A 108 -12.28 9.77 6.18
C ASP A 108 -12.98 9.72 4.81
N GLY A 109 -12.36 9.11 3.80
CA GLY A 109 -12.89 9.01 2.44
C GLY A 109 -12.50 10.17 1.53
N THR A 110 -11.73 11.15 2.01
CA THR A 110 -11.21 12.24 1.17
C THR A 110 -10.31 11.66 0.08
N PRO A 111 -10.58 11.93 -1.22
CA PRO A 111 -9.75 11.43 -2.31
C PRO A 111 -8.36 12.06 -2.28
N ILE A 112 -7.35 11.23 -2.54
CA ILE A 112 -5.95 11.64 -2.68
C ILE A 112 -5.54 11.56 -4.15
N GLY A 113 -5.84 10.44 -4.79
CA GLY A 113 -5.41 10.19 -6.16
C GLY A 113 -5.88 8.88 -6.74
N GLU A 114 -5.38 8.57 -7.93
CA GLU A 114 -5.74 7.42 -8.74
C GLU A 114 -4.49 6.69 -9.22
N ILE A 115 -4.54 5.36 -9.24
CA ILE A 115 -3.54 4.47 -9.82
C ILE A 115 -4.14 3.89 -11.10
N ILE A 116 -3.61 4.27 -12.26
CA ILE A 116 -4.20 3.96 -13.56
C ILE A 116 -3.26 3.02 -14.34
N PRO A 117 -3.68 1.79 -14.66
CA PRO A 117 -2.94 0.90 -15.56
C PRO A 117 -2.77 1.57 -16.93
N THR A 118 -1.55 1.63 -17.46
CA THR A 118 -1.25 2.33 -18.73
C THR A 118 -0.89 1.38 -19.87
N ASP A 119 -0.48 0.15 -19.56
CA ASP A 119 -0.20 -0.88 -20.55
C ASP A 119 -0.76 -2.22 -20.03
N ALA A 120 -1.65 -2.85 -20.80
CA ALA A 120 -2.26 -4.14 -20.44
C ALA A 120 -1.34 -5.35 -20.72
N GLY A 121 -0.08 -5.12 -21.13
CA GLY A 121 0.93 -6.17 -21.37
C GLY A 121 2.24 -5.98 -20.60
N ARG A 122 2.63 -4.75 -20.26
CA ARG A 122 3.72 -4.41 -19.32
C ARG A 122 3.11 -3.78 -18.07
N VAL A 123 3.55 -4.21 -16.90
CA VAL A 123 3.03 -3.73 -15.61
C VAL A 123 3.51 -2.28 -15.37
N ARG A 124 2.85 -1.33 -16.04
CA ARG A 124 3.07 0.11 -15.91
C ARG A 124 1.80 0.78 -15.43
N PHE A 125 1.95 1.60 -14.39
CA PHE A 125 0.84 2.39 -13.85
C PHE A 125 1.22 3.86 -13.80
N THR A 126 0.21 4.72 -13.97
CA THR A 126 0.34 6.16 -13.79
C THR A 126 -0.31 6.52 -12.47
N LEU A 127 0.41 7.24 -11.61
CA LEU A 127 -0.14 7.82 -10.38
C LEU A 127 -0.62 9.24 -10.69
N ARG A 128 -1.90 9.51 -10.43
CA ARG A 128 -2.49 10.84 -10.62
C ARG A 128 -3.03 11.39 -9.32
N ALA A 129 -2.85 12.68 -9.09
CA ALA A 129 -3.52 13.43 -8.04
C ALA A 129 -3.94 14.79 -8.60
N GLU A 130 -5.12 15.28 -8.18
CA GLU A 130 -5.67 16.55 -8.67
C GLU A 130 -5.70 16.66 -10.22
N GLY A 131 -5.94 15.53 -10.89
CA GLY A 131 -5.98 15.45 -12.35
C GLY A 131 -4.61 15.51 -13.05
N LYS A 132 -3.49 15.58 -12.33
CA LYS A 132 -2.13 15.60 -12.89
C LYS A 132 -1.40 14.30 -12.61
N THR A 133 -0.53 13.88 -13.53
CA THR A 133 0.41 12.79 -13.26
C THR A 133 1.46 13.28 -12.29
N ILE A 134 1.62 12.57 -11.18
CA ILE A 134 2.61 12.89 -10.14
C ILE A 134 3.73 11.86 -10.05
N ALA A 135 3.54 10.66 -10.61
CA ALA A 135 4.57 9.63 -10.72
C ALA A 135 4.13 8.52 -11.69
N THR A 136 5.09 7.71 -12.12
CA THR A 136 4.89 6.52 -12.96
C THR A 136 5.52 5.32 -12.30
N VAL A 137 4.78 4.23 -12.25
CA VAL A 137 5.24 2.93 -11.73
C VAL A 137 5.67 2.08 -12.91
N VAL A 138 6.88 1.54 -12.86
CA VAL A 138 7.46 0.70 -13.91
C VAL A 138 7.94 -0.60 -13.29
N ALA A 139 7.31 -1.72 -13.66
CA ALA A 139 7.87 -3.03 -13.32
C ALA A 139 8.96 -3.41 -14.33
N SER A 140 10.17 -3.61 -13.84
CA SER A 140 11.34 -4.02 -14.61
C SER A 140 11.63 -5.53 -14.47
N GLY A 141 12.40 -6.08 -15.41
CA GLY A 141 12.95 -7.44 -15.34
C GLY A 141 12.15 -8.54 -16.05
N ARG A 142 12.81 -9.69 -16.27
CA ARG A 142 12.21 -10.89 -16.91
C ARG A 142 11.16 -11.57 -16.03
N GLN A 143 11.16 -11.35 -14.71
CA GLN A 143 10.34 -12.08 -13.75
C GLN A 143 9.28 -11.22 -13.01
N ARG A 144 9.12 -9.93 -13.36
CA ARG A 144 8.05 -9.02 -12.87
C ARG A 144 7.93 -8.90 -11.33
N TRP A 145 9.05 -8.75 -10.65
CA TRP A 145 9.17 -8.78 -9.18
C TRP A 145 9.84 -7.51 -8.61
N GLU A 146 10.41 -6.68 -9.49
CA GLU A 146 11.05 -5.41 -9.18
C GLU A 146 10.21 -4.29 -9.80
N VAL A 147 9.93 -3.26 -9.00
CA VAL A 147 9.09 -2.13 -9.39
C VAL A 147 9.77 -0.86 -8.94
N THR A 148 9.99 0.05 -9.88
CA THR A 148 10.47 1.39 -9.61
C THR A 148 9.32 2.37 -9.78
N VAL A 149 9.27 3.39 -8.93
CA VAL A 149 8.36 4.53 -9.06
C VAL A 149 9.18 5.76 -9.37
N GLU A 150 8.89 6.42 -10.48
CA GLU A 150 9.59 7.60 -10.98
C GLU A 150 8.68 8.83 -10.90
N ASP A 151 9.21 9.97 -10.49
CA ASP A 151 8.51 11.26 -10.59
C ASP A 151 8.41 11.75 -12.06
N PRO A 152 7.73 12.87 -12.35
CA PRO A 152 7.57 13.35 -13.72
C PRO A 152 8.86 13.82 -14.40
N VAL A 153 9.95 14.03 -13.64
CA VAL A 153 11.26 14.37 -14.19
C VAL A 153 12.18 13.16 -14.36
N GLY A 154 11.70 11.96 -14.00
CA GLY A 154 12.42 10.70 -14.16
C GLY A 154 13.30 10.33 -12.95
N THR A 155 13.12 10.99 -11.80
CA THR A 155 13.83 10.63 -10.57
C THR A 155 13.12 9.45 -9.91
N GLU A 156 13.87 8.42 -9.51
CA GLU A 156 13.34 7.34 -8.68
C GLU A 156 12.95 7.85 -7.30
N VAL A 157 11.66 7.69 -6.96
CA VAL A 157 11.04 8.13 -5.71
C VAL A 157 10.47 6.98 -4.89
N ALA A 158 10.48 5.76 -5.40
CA ALA A 158 10.36 4.55 -4.59
C ALA A 158 10.88 3.33 -5.36
N HIS A 159 11.34 2.34 -4.61
CA HIS A 159 11.79 1.06 -5.14
C HIS A 159 11.07 -0.08 -4.41
N VAL A 160 10.70 -1.12 -5.12
CA VAL A 160 10.15 -2.36 -4.55
C VAL A 160 10.88 -3.52 -5.18
N GLY A 161 11.45 -4.38 -4.35
CA GLY A 161 12.28 -5.47 -4.81
C GLY A 161 12.42 -6.56 -3.76
N PRO A 162 13.25 -7.58 -4.02
CA PRO A 162 13.58 -8.53 -2.98
C PRO A 162 14.36 -7.83 -1.86
N PRO A 163 14.25 -8.31 -0.62
CA PRO A 163 15.29 -8.03 0.35
C PRO A 163 16.61 -8.64 -0.15
N SER A 164 17.74 -8.02 0.20
CA SER A 164 19.02 -8.69 -0.01
C SER A 164 19.05 -10.01 0.79
N PRO A 165 19.72 -11.07 0.29
CA PRO A 165 19.62 -12.43 0.83
C PRO A 165 19.83 -12.56 2.35
N ASP A 166 20.65 -11.69 2.93
CA ASP A 166 21.06 -11.75 4.34
C ASP A 166 20.43 -10.65 5.21
N LEU A 167 19.47 -9.87 4.68
CA LEU A 167 19.04 -8.60 5.30
C LEU A 167 17.55 -8.51 5.64
N SER A 168 16.77 -9.60 5.56
CA SER A 168 15.37 -9.57 6.03
C SER A 168 15.32 -9.70 7.55
N PRO A 169 14.77 -8.73 8.30
CA PRO A 169 14.62 -8.82 9.75
C PRO A 169 13.46 -9.72 10.17
N ILE A 170 12.63 -10.16 9.21
CA ILE A 170 11.51 -11.07 9.41
C ILE A 170 11.70 -12.35 8.61
N SER A 171 11.22 -13.47 9.18
CA SER A 171 11.21 -14.77 8.51
C SER A 171 10.07 -14.87 7.50
N GLY A 172 10.25 -15.68 6.47
CA GLY A 172 9.23 -15.97 5.45
C GLY A 172 9.40 -15.14 4.18
N ASN A 173 8.44 -15.28 3.26
CA ASN A 173 8.47 -14.57 1.98
C ASN A 173 8.17 -13.08 2.17
N THR A 174 9.13 -12.23 1.84
CA THR A 174 9.08 -10.78 2.11
C THR A 174 9.51 -9.99 0.89
N CYS A 175 8.96 -8.79 0.75
CA CYS A 175 9.38 -7.79 -0.20
C CYS A 175 9.98 -6.58 0.54
N LEU A 176 11.01 -5.98 -0.03
CA LEU A 176 11.60 -4.73 0.45
C LEU A 176 11.00 -3.57 -0.35
N VAL A 177 10.64 -2.49 0.35
CA VAL A 177 10.11 -1.25 -0.21
C VAL A 177 10.96 -0.10 0.32
N GLU A 178 11.50 0.70 -0.59
CA GLU A 178 12.30 1.88 -0.25
C GLU A 178 11.55 3.12 -0.70
N ILE A 179 11.38 4.06 0.23
CA ILE A 179 10.75 5.35 -0.02
C ILE A 179 11.67 6.41 0.59
N PRO A 180 12.11 7.44 -0.17
CA PRO A 180 12.91 8.52 0.37
C PRO A 180 12.24 9.18 1.58
N LEU A 181 13.06 9.67 2.52
CA LEU A 181 12.56 10.49 3.61
C LEU A 181 11.94 11.79 3.05
N GLN A 182 10.90 12.29 3.71
CA GLN A 182 10.33 13.64 3.47
C GLN A 182 9.71 13.84 2.07
N VAL A 183 9.07 12.81 1.51
CA VAL A 183 8.26 12.99 0.30
C VAL A 183 7.05 13.89 0.61
N PRO A 184 6.76 14.93 -0.21
CA PRO A 184 5.60 15.78 -0.01
C PRO A 184 4.28 15.07 -0.35
N GLU A 185 3.19 15.50 0.28
CA GLU A 185 1.83 15.11 -0.13
C GLU A 185 1.44 15.79 -1.46
N PRO A 186 0.65 15.15 -2.34
CA PRO A 186 0.00 13.84 -2.18
C PRO A 186 0.89 12.63 -2.51
N LEU A 187 2.14 12.86 -2.94
CA LEU A 187 3.02 11.79 -3.44
C LEU A 187 3.35 10.77 -2.35
N ALA A 188 3.62 11.18 -1.11
CA ALA A 188 3.91 10.26 -0.01
C ALA A 188 2.79 9.23 0.20
N SER A 189 1.54 9.69 0.34
CA SER A 189 0.38 8.81 0.46
C SER A 189 0.19 7.91 -0.76
N MET A 190 0.42 8.43 -1.97
CA MET A 190 0.31 7.65 -3.19
C MET A 190 1.41 6.58 -3.31
N LEU A 191 2.64 6.86 -2.86
CA LEU A 191 3.72 5.87 -2.81
C LEU A 191 3.38 4.75 -1.84
N VAL A 192 3.03 5.07 -0.59
CA VAL A 192 2.65 4.08 0.43
C VAL A 192 1.48 3.23 -0.05
N ALA A 193 0.42 3.84 -0.59
CA ALA A 193 -0.72 3.10 -1.12
C ALA A 193 -0.31 2.16 -2.26
N THR A 194 0.51 2.63 -3.20
CA THR A 194 0.88 1.87 -4.39
C THR A 194 1.81 0.72 -4.05
N THR A 195 2.93 0.99 -3.36
CA THR A 195 3.96 -0.03 -3.07
C THR A 195 3.42 -1.15 -2.17
N LEU A 196 2.52 -0.82 -1.24
CA LEU A 196 1.94 -1.80 -0.33
C LEU A 196 0.79 -2.62 -0.92
N THR A 197 0.13 -2.16 -2.00
CA THR A 197 -1.07 -2.84 -2.53
C THR A 197 -0.89 -3.45 -3.92
N ILE A 198 0.07 -2.96 -4.72
CA ILE A 198 0.17 -3.33 -6.13
C ILE A 198 0.56 -4.80 -6.34
N ASP A 199 1.49 -5.34 -5.54
CA ASP A 199 1.91 -6.75 -5.61
C ASP A 199 0.74 -7.70 -5.28
N ILE A 200 -0.04 -7.34 -4.26
CA ILE A 200 -1.22 -8.08 -3.82
C ILE A 200 -2.31 -8.00 -4.91
N ALA A 201 -2.55 -6.81 -5.47
CA ALA A 201 -3.54 -6.60 -6.51
C ALA A 201 -3.20 -7.36 -7.80
N LEU A 202 -1.93 -7.40 -8.20
CA LEU A 202 -1.42 -8.09 -9.38
C LEU A 202 -1.46 -9.62 -9.23
N THR A 203 -1.02 -10.15 -8.10
CA THR A 203 -1.00 -11.60 -7.85
C THR A 203 -2.40 -12.18 -7.91
N ALA A 204 -3.38 -11.48 -7.33
CA ALA A 204 -4.76 -11.96 -7.32
C ALA A 204 -5.47 -11.88 -8.70
N GLN A 205 -4.87 -11.31 -9.76
CA GLN A 205 -5.43 -11.41 -11.12
C GLN A 205 -5.05 -12.70 -11.87
N ARG A 206 -4.15 -13.51 -11.31
CA ARG A 206 -3.71 -14.79 -11.91
C ARG A 206 -4.44 -16.03 -11.39
N GLY A 207 -5.42 -15.85 -10.50
CA GLY A 207 -6.23 -16.91 -9.91
C GLY A 207 -7.65 -16.91 -10.43
#